data_AF-A0A1Y5SZY3-F1
#
_entry.id   AF-A0A1Y5SZY3-F1
#
_cell.length_a   1.000
_cell.length_b   1.000
_cell.length_c   1.000
_cell.angle_alpha   90.00
_cell.angle_beta   90.00
_cell.angle_gamma   90.00
#
_symmetry.space_group_name_H-M   'P 1'
#
loop_
_entity.id
_entity.type
_entity.pdbx_description
1 polymer ?
#
loop_
_entity_poly.entity_id
_entity_poly.type
_entity_poly.pdbx_seq_one_letter_code
_entity_poly.pdbx_strand_id
1 'polypeptide(L)'
;MLEQRIGTIDLKKHKSPHGTVLAVSMMKDEAPYLLEWFAHHMAVGFTDILVYTNDCTDGTDEMLIRLEELGLGYHRRNDIPEGIKPQPSALKYAQQEPVVQAADWVLVFDADEFLCIRYGDGTLDDMITAAGDANGIVITWRTFGSGHVVEWSRDPVTEQYLYAAPANWNKGWGVKTLFKFDPEYWKLGIHRPSIKNKHLETGFPDTVKWLNGSGKPMEEYFKFRGWRSIRRTVGYEWAQMNHYAVKSVDAYAVRKLRGNVNNKKDKYNSDYWALQNRNETRDTTILRYREKRAAIMAELLKDPVLNRLHFAALERVEAKLAEYRETDAYKEMVAGLAEASKIPITQVSAKPPKARDPAKIAALMSDVEAKAGKKAKEKRAADREAGVLDRGPAEPLYAPFPIDRSVEIPIERVANHDVVLPVDARVMNPDALEAAAAGKFDRRAARWIPRLIPEDARAVLNLGSGIGFIPVHICKSFPTVAVRAQESRADLCEIAREVAQENGFGGDDRLTIDDRALFASGDPKASASALAALLQEAAPDVLRVDDEGLTAEVLAELSLDGVRRIILSDGVLARYRKHEAEVVSAILAKGYVEDQELAASGARVFDRS
;
A
#
# COMPACT_ATOMS: atom_id res chain seq x y z
N MET A 1 -16.04 49.55 21.13
CA MET A 1 -14.74 48.93 20.79
C MET A 1 -14.30 48.13 22.01
N LEU A 2 -14.59 46.83 22.05
CA LEU A 2 -13.97 45.92 23.00
C LEU A 2 -12.77 45.31 22.28
N GLU A 3 -11.56 45.67 22.69
CA GLU A 3 -10.37 44.87 22.43
C GLU A 3 -10.60 43.51 23.09
N GLN A 4 -11.06 42.53 22.32
CA GLN A 4 -10.98 41.13 22.74
C GLN A 4 -9.49 40.85 22.95
N ARG A 5 -9.08 40.70 24.20
CA ARG A 5 -7.73 40.25 24.57
C ARG A 5 -7.42 39.03 23.72
N ILE A 6 -6.50 39.17 22.77
CA ILE A 6 -5.93 38.04 22.04
C ILE A 6 -5.42 37.10 23.13
N GLY A 7 -6.01 35.91 23.24
CA GLY A 7 -5.50 34.89 24.15
C GLY A 7 -4.04 34.66 23.80
N THR A 8 -3.14 34.76 24.77
CA THR A 8 -1.72 34.49 24.54
C THR A 8 -1.55 33.00 24.29
N ILE A 9 -1.56 32.60 23.02
CA ILE A 9 -1.15 31.26 22.57
C ILE A 9 0.38 31.28 22.45
N ASP A 10 1.05 30.32 23.08
CA ASP A 10 2.49 30.11 22.94
C ASP A 10 2.81 29.10 21.82
N LEU A 11 2.35 29.42 20.60
CA LEU A 11 2.70 28.70 19.39
C LEU A 11 3.46 29.62 18.45
N LYS A 12 4.54 29.10 17.89
CA LYS A 12 5.33 29.78 16.86
C LYS A 12 5.33 28.93 15.61
N LYS A 13 5.33 29.59 14.46
CA LYS A 13 5.56 28.92 13.18
C LYS A 13 6.89 28.18 13.23
N HIS A 14 6.90 26.98 12.67
CA HIS A 14 8.12 26.23 12.46
C HIS A 14 9.08 27.03 11.56
N LYS A 15 10.37 26.98 11.85
CA LYS A 15 11.41 27.57 11.01
C LYS A 15 12.18 26.44 10.35
N SER A 16 11.93 26.23 9.06
CA SER A 16 12.65 25.22 8.27
C SER A 16 13.98 25.78 7.76
N PRO A 17 15.06 24.98 7.72
CA PRO A 17 16.29 25.34 7.01
C PRO A 17 16.08 25.39 5.47
N HIS A 18 14.94 24.90 4.97
CA HIS A 18 14.58 24.90 3.55
C HIS A 18 13.64 26.04 3.15
N GLY A 19 13.52 27.07 3.99
CA GLY A 19 12.68 28.23 3.74
C GLY A 19 11.21 27.99 4.05
N THR A 20 10.30 28.50 3.22
CA THR A 20 8.86 28.33 3.41
C THR A 20 8.39 27.01 2.80
N VAL A 21 7.86 26.13 3.66
CA VAL A 21 7.22 24.87 3.28
C VAL A 21 5.73 25.01 3.54
N LEU A 22 4.96 25.22 2.47
CA LEU A 22 3.56 25.61 2.51
C LEU A 22 2.61 24.44 2.21
N ALA A 23 1.66 24.21 3.11
CA ALA A 23 0.48 23.41 2.86
C ALA A 23 -0.62 24.25 2.20
N VAL A 24 -1.24 23.74 1.14
CA VAL A 24 -2.43 24.34 0.53
C VAL A 24 -3.57 23.32 0.55
N SER A 25 -4.70 23.69 1.12
CA SER A 25 -5.88 22.81 1.22
C SER A 25 -7.18 23.53 0.85
N MET A 26 -8.22 22.73 0.60
CA MET A 26 -9.56 23.19 0.28
C MET A 26 -10.58 22.47 1.16
N MET A 27 -11.43 23.23 1.85
CA MET A 27 -12.36 22.68 2.83
C MET A 27 -13.82 23.03 2.54
N LYS A 28 -14.72 22.15 2.99
CA LYS A 28 -16.18 22.35 3.00
C LYS A 28 -16.78 21.65 4.20
N ASP A 29 -17.08 22.45 5.21
CA ASP A 29 -17.62 22.03 6.50
C ASP A 29 -16.76 20.90 7.13
N GLU A 30 -15.56 21.26 7.58
CA GLU A 30 -14.57 20.36 8.20
C GLU A 30 -14.23 20.79 9.65
N ALA A 31 -15.02 21.67 10.27
CA ALA A 31 -14.75 22.25 11.59
C ALA A 31 -14.48 21.22 12.71
N PRO A 32 -15.17 20.06 12.76
CA PRO A 32 -14.89 19.03 13.78
C PRO A 32 -13.47 18.46 13.70
N TYR A 33 -12.86 18.44 12.51
CA TYR A 33 -11.54 17.83 12.26
C TYR A 33 -10.42 18.88 12.07
N LEU A 34 -10.79 20.14 11.86
CA LEU A 34 -9.86 21.18 11.42
C LEU A 34 -8.69 21.39 12.39
N LEU A 35 -8.95 21.50 13.70
CA LEU A 35 -7.87 21.75 14.66
C LEU A 35 -6.90 20.56 14.78
N GLU A 36 -7.39 19.32 14.70
CA GLU A 36 -6.51 18.14 14.63
C GLU A 36 -5.66 18.18 13.36
N TRP A 37 -6.28 18.41 12.20
CA TRP A 37 -5.59 18.47 10.92
C TRP A 37 -4.52 19.57 10.90
N PHE A 38 -4.84 20.76 11.42
CA PHE A 38 -3.92 21.89 11.51
C PHE A 38 -2.74 21.57 12.45
N ALA A 39 -3.04 21.09 13.66
CA ALA A 39 -2.03 20.70 14.63
C ALA A 39 -1.12 19.57 14.12
N HIS A 40 -1.67 18.61 13.38
CA HIS A 40 -0.91 17.53 12.77
C HIS A 40 0.11 18.04 11.76
N HIS A 41 -0.32 18.92 10.85
CA HIS A 41 0.58 19.43 9.80
C HIS A 41 1.61 20.43 10.35
N MET A 42 1.29 21.17 11.42
CA MET A 42 2.30 21.87 12.21
C MET A 42 3.31 20.89 12.85
N ALA A 43 2.84 19.77 13.42
CA ALA A 43 3.70 18.77 14.05
C ALA A 43 4.67 18.11 13.04
N VAL A 44 4.20 17.85 11.82
CA VAL A 44 4.97 17.32 10.68
C VAL A 44 6.03 18.31 10.19
N GLY A 45 5.85 19.62 10.43
CA GLY A 45 6.85 20.65 10.14
C GLY A 45 6.53 21.56 8.95
N PHE A 46 5.25 21.71 8.58
CA PHE A 46 4.89 22.80 7.67
C PHE A 46 5.16 24.16 8.36
N THR A 47 5.77 25.09 7.64
CA THR A 47 6.00 26.45 8.15
C THR A 47 4.75 27.29 8.06
N ASP A 48 3.95 27.04 7.01
CA ASP A 48 2.76 27.81 6.67
C ASP A 48 1.65 26.88 6.18
N ILE A 49 0.41 27.28 6.46
CA ILE A 49 -0.81 26.56 6.06
C ILE A 49 -1.79 27.57 5.47
N LEU A 50 -2.17 27.38 4.22
CA LEU A 50 -3.18 28.16 3.50
C LEU A 50 -4.40 27.29 3.21
N VAL A 51 -5.58 27.73 3.64
CA VAL A 51 -6.82 27.01 3.40
C VAL A 51 -7.81 27.88 2.65
N TYR A 52 -8.30 27.35 1.52
CA TYR A 52 -9.46 27.88 0.83
C TYR A 52 -10.74 27.21 1.31
N THR A 53 -11.79 27.96 1.58
CA THR A 53 -13.09 27.42 1.98
C THR A 53 -14.16 27.64 0.92
N ASN A 54 -15.18 26.77 0.91
CA ASN A 54 -16.26 26.82 -0.07
C ASN A 54 -17.62 26.95 0.64
N ASP A 55 -18.08 28.16 0.94
CA ASP A 55 -19.39 28.42 1.57
C ASP A 55 -19.64 27.63 2.87
N CYS A 56 -18.66 27.54 3.77
CA CYS A 56 -18.81 26.74 5.00
C CYS A 56 -19.91 27.29 5.91
N THR A 57 -20.57 26.39 6.64
CA THR A 57 -21.72 26.68 7.50
C THR A 57 -21.55 26.16 8.93
N ASP A 58 -20.49 25.41 9.20
CA ASP A 58 -20.25 24.65 10.43
C ASP A 58 -19.28 25.30 11.43
N GLY A 59 -18.70 26.46 11.09
CA GLY A 59 -17.65 27.11 11.87
C GLY A 59 -16.25 27.03 11.26
N THR A 60 -16.09 26.34 10.12
CA THR A 60 -14.77 26.17 9.47
C THR A 60 -14.12 27.50 9.10
N ASP A 61 -14.90 28.42 8.51
CA ASP A 61 -14.41 29.76 8.13
C ASP A 61 -13.93 30.53 9.36
N GLU A 62 -14.75 30.57 10.41
CA GLU A 62 -14.49 31.31 11.63
C GLU A 62 -13.23 30.81 12.36
N MET A 63 -13.01 29.50 12.37
CA MET A 63 -11.79 28.91 12.93
C MET A 63 -10.55 29.30 12.12
N LEU A 64 -10.63 29.22 10.78
CA LEU A 64 -9.49 29.55 9.90
C LEU A 64 -9.15 31.03 9.94
N ILE A 65 -10.15 31.90 9.95
CA ILE A 65 -9.98 33.35 10.16
C ILE A 65 -9.27 33.59 11.49
N ARG A 66 -9.72 32.93 12.57
CA ARG A 66 -9.09 33.08 13.88
C ARG A 66 -7.64 32.60 13.89
N LEU A 67 -7.32 31.50 13.20
CA LEU A 67 -5.94 31.01 13.04
C LEU A 67 -5.06 32.00 12.26
N GLU A 68 -5.62 32.74 11.30
CA GLU A 68 -4.91 33.83 10.58
C GLU A 68 -4.70 35.06 11.47
N GLU A 69 -5.70 35.47 12.26
CA GLU A 69 -5.57 36.57 13.25
C GLU A 69 -4.49 36.28 14.31
N LEU A 70 -4.33 35.00 14.67
CA LEU A 70 -3.28 34.52 15.57
C LEU A 70 -1.91 34.42 14.89
N GLY A 71 -1.84 34.66 13.57
CA GLY A 71 -0.61 34.60 12.78
C GLY A 71 -0.09 33.19 12.57
N LEU A 72 -0.94 32.17 12.65
CA LEU A 72 -0.55 30.75 12.52
C LEU A 72 -0.77 30.19 11.11
N GLY A 73 -1.76 30.70 10.38
CA GLY A 73 -2.09 30.25 9.02
C GLY A 73 -2.70 31.36 8.17
N TYR A 74 -3.26 30.99 7.02
CA TYR A 74 -3.93 31.91 6.09
C TYR A 74 -5.28 31.33 5.67
N HIS A 75 -6.31 32.18 5.62
CA HIS A 75 -7.64 31.81 5.18
C HIS A 75 -8.04 32.60 3.94
N ARG A 76 -8.63 31.91 2.95
CA ARG A 76 -9.26 32.56 1.81
C ARG A 76 -10.61 31.93 1.55
N ARG A 77 -11.63 32.74 1.27
CA ARG A 77 -12.87 32.24 0.69
C ARG A 77 -12.65 31.98 -0.80
N ASN A 78 -13.12 30.85 -1.30
CA ASN A 78 -13.11 30.56 -2.73
C ASN A 78 -14.39 31.10 -3.36
N ASP A 79 -14.32 32.27 -3.99
CA ASP A 79 -15.42 32.79 -4.78
C ASP A 79 -15.51 32.01 -6.09
N ILE A 80 -16.45 31.04 -6.14
CA ILE A 80 -16.59 30.09 -7.26
C ILE A 80 -17.39 30.76 -8.38
N PRO A 81 -16.79 31.02 -9.55
CA PRO A 81 -17.54 31.55 -10.69
C PRO A 81 -18.58 30.54 -11.17
N GLU A 82 -19.70 31.03 -11.71
CA GLU A 82 -20.76 30.18 -12.24
C GLU A 82 -20.21 29.20 -13.29
N GLY A 83 -20.62 27.93 -13.19
CA GLY A 83 -20.18 26.85 -14.10
C GLY A 83 -18.78 26.28 -13.83
N ILE A 84 -18.03 26.81 -12.87
CA ILE A 84 -16.71 26.29 -12.47
C ILE A 84 -16.84 25.38 -11.25
N LYS A 85 -16.01 24.34 -11.20
CA LYS A 85 -15.95 23.45 -10.03
C LYS A 85 -15.12 24.10 -8.90
N PRO A 86 -15.48 23.89 -7.63
CA PRO A 86 -14.80 24.52 -6.49
C PRO A 86 -13.27 24.34 -6.52
N GLN A 87 -12.81 23.10 -6.71
CA GLN A 87 -11.40 22.75 -6.63
C GLN A 87 -10.52 23.41 -7.71
N PRO A 88 -10.84 23.33 -9.03
CA PRO A 88 -10.13 24.11 -10.05
C PRO A 88 -10.13 25.63 -9.80
N SER A 89 -11.20 26.18 -9.20
CA SER A 89 -11.27 27.61 -8.85
C SER A 89 -10.23 27.95 -7.77
N ALA A 90 -10.24 27.24 -6.65
CA ALA A 90 -9.29 27.46 -5.56
C ALA A 90 -7.83 27.33 -6.00
N LEU A 91 -7.50 26.32 -6.81
CA LEU A 91 -6.14 26.15 -7.35
C LEU A 91 -5.70 27.32 -8.24
N LYS A 92 -6.63 27.92 -8.99
CA LYS A 92 -6.35 29.09 -9.83
C LYS A 92 -6.04 30.31 -8.96
N TYR A 93 -6.79 30.52 -7.88
CA TYR A 93 -6.52 31.60 -6.93
C TYR A 93 -5.22 31.35 -6.15
N ALA A 94 -5.01 30.15 -5.63
CA ALA A 94 -3.79 29.77 -4.90
C ALA A 94 -2.54 30.01 -5.74
N GLN A 95 -2.58 29.73 -7.05
CA GLN A 95 -1.45 29.98 -7.94
C GLN A 95 -1.07 31.48 -8.06
N GLN A 96 -2.02 32.38 -7.78
CA GLN A 96 -1.80 33.84 -7.78
C GLN A 96 -1.58 34.41 -6.36
N GLU A 97 -1.69 33.58 -5.33
CA GLU A 97 -1.57 34.03 -3.94
C GLU A 97 -0.10 34.37 -3.63
N PRO A 98 0.19 35.57 -3.10
CA PRO A 98 1.57 35.99 -2.82
C PRO A 98 2.35 35.02 -1.92
N VAL A 99 1.70 34.47 -0.88
CA VAL A 99 2.35 33.52 0.03
C VAL A 99 2.67 32.18 -0.64
N VAL A 100 1.92 31.80 -1.69
CA VAL A 100 2.22 30.59 -2.48
C VAL A 100 3.36 30.85 -3.45
N GLN A 101 3.37 32.02 -4.11
CA GLN A 101 4.45 32.39 -5.04
C GLN A 101 5.80 32.58 -4.35
N ALA A 102 5.79 32.95 -3.07
CA ALA A 102 6.99 33.11 -2.25
C ALA A 102 7.43 31.82 -1.55
N ALA A 103 6.67 30.72 -1.64
CA ALA A 103 7.01 29.47 -0.97
C ALA A 103 8.11 28.69 -1.71
N ASP A 104 9.09 28.20 -0.97
CA ASP A 104 10.17 27.35 -1.50
C ASP A 104 9.65 25.94 -1.85
N TRP A 105 8.73 25.42 -1.04
CA TRP A 105 8.08 24.13 -1.25
C TRP A 105 6.57 24.24 -1.03
N VAL A 106 5.80 23.57 -1.89
CA VAL A 106 4.33 23.52 -1.80
C VAL A 106 3.85 22.08 -1.84
N LEU A 107 2.90 21.74 -0.95
CA LEU A 107 2.09 20.53 -1.04
C LEU A 107 0.61 20.93 -1.07
N VAL A 108 -0.09 20.49 -2.11
CA VAL A 108 -1.56 20.64 -2.20
C VAL A 108 -2.21 19.32 -1.81
N PHE A 109 -3.14 19.31 -0.86
CA PHE A 109 -3.77 18.09 -0.36
C PHE A 109 -5.14 18.34 0.29
N ASP A 110 -5.93 17.28 0.45
CA ASP A 110 -7.32 17.36 0.91
C ASP A 110 -7.42 17.29 2.45
N ALA A 111 -8.55 17.71 3.03
CA ALA A 111 -8.76 17.76 4.49
C ALA A 111 -8.86 16.38 5.15
N ASP A 112 -9.10 15.32 4.38
CA ASP A 112 -9.09 13.94 4.83
C ASP A 112 -7.73 13.25 4.63
N GLU A 113 -6.69 14.02 4.31
CA GLU A 113 -5.34 13.53 4.05
C GLU A 113 -4.34 14.04 5.11
N PHE A 114 -3.60 13.11 5.71
CA PHE A 114 -2.62 13.38 6.77
C PHE A 114 -1.25 12.88 6.32
N LEU A 115 -0.30 13.81 6.19
CA LEU A 115 1.07 13.46 5.82
C LEU A 115 1.75 12.68 6.93
N CYS A 116 2.35 11.53 6.59
CA CYS A 116 3.11 10.71 7.51
C CYS A 116 4.53 10.51 6.95
N ILE A 117 5.52 11.11 7.62
CA ILE A 117 6.93 10.97 7.27
C ILE A 117 7.52 9.88 8.14
N ARG A 118 8.11 8.89 7.47
CA ARG A 118 8.75 7.70 8.05
C ARG A 118 10.27 7.84 8.09
N TYR A 119 10.82 8.72 7.25
CA TYR A 119 12.25 9.05 7.23
C TYR A 119 12.66 9.95 8.41
N GLY A 120 13.92 9.82 8.83
CA GLY A 120 14.54 10.70 9.84
C GLY A 120 13.74 10.81 11.13
N ASP A 121 13.71 12.02 11.68
CA ASP A 121 12.93 12.37 12.88
C ASP A 121 11.41 12.40 12.66
N GLY A 122 10.94 12.17 11.42
CA GLY A 122 9.54 12.24 11.03
C GLY A 122 9.08 13.64 10.64
N THR A 123 9.98 14.58 10.36
CA THR A 123 9.63 15.92 9.88
C THR A 123 9.92 16.12 8.39
N LEU A 124 9.32 17.17 7.81
CA LEU A 124 9.60 17.60 6.45
C LEU A 124 11.07 17.96 6.23
N ASP A 125 11.75 18.51 7.24
CA ASP A 125 13.10 19.04 7.10
C ASP A 125 14.12 17.95 6.81
N ASP A 126 14.09 16.84 7.55
CA ASP A 126 14.98 15.70 7.32
C ASP A 126 14.73 15.08 5.94
N MET A 127 13.46 14.94 5.55
CA MET A 127 13.10 14.37 4.26
C MET A 127 13.52 15.28 3.09
N ILE A 128 13.32 16.60 3.20
CA ILE A 128 13.74 17.56 2.16
C ILE A 128 15.27 17.63 2.09
N THR A 129 15.98 17.57 3.23
CA THR A 129 17.45 17.49 3.26
C THR A 129 17.94 16.27 2.50
N ALA A 130 17.36 15.10 2.77
CA ALA A 130 17.73 13.84 2.10
C ALA A 130 17.38 13.83 0.61
N ALA A 131 16.38 14.60 0.18
CA ALA A 131 16.01 14.72 -1.22
C ALA A 131 17.05 15.48 -2.08
N GLY A 132 17.96 16.23 -1.44
CA GLY A 132 19.08 16.89 -2.11
C GLY A 132 18.64 17.85 -3.22
N ASP A 133 19.07 17.58 -4.44
CA ASP A 133 18.78 18.42 -5.61
C ASP A 133 17.43 18.12 -6.28
N ALA A 134 16.63 17.20 -5.73
CA ALA A 134 15.29 16.92 -6.23
C ALA A 134 14.37 18.16 -6.19
N ASN A 135 13.46 18.23 -7.15
CA ASN A 135 12.45 19.28 -7.26
C ASN A 135 11.08 18.84 -6.75
N GLY A 136 10.87 17.54 -6.53
CA GLY A 136 9.58 17.01 -6.10
C GLY A 136 9.68 15.63 -5.47
N ILE A 137 8.78 15.39 -4.51
CA ILE A 137 8.59 14.11 -3.82
C ILE A 137 7.13 13.70 -4.02
N VAL A 138 6.92 12.60 -4.74
CA VAL A 138 5.61 12.03 -5.05
C VAL A 138 5.21 11.08 -3.92
N ILE A 139 4.30 11.56 -3.09
CA ILE A 139 3.83 10.87 -1.89
C ILE A 139 2.59 10.07 -2.27
N THR A 140 2.68 8.75 -2.15
CA THR A 140 1.58 7.84 -2.49
C THR A 140 0.59 7.78 -1.34
N TRP A 141 -0.71 7.74 -1.65
CA TRP A 141 -1.76 7.49 -0.68
C TRP A 141 -1.63 6.11 -0.02
N ARG A 142 -2.02 6.07 1.24
CA ARG A 142 -2.33 4.86 1.99
C ARG A 142 -3.80 4.98 2.40
N THR A 143 -4.69 4.15 1.83
CA THR A 143 -6.13 4.23 2.10
C THR A 143 -6.46 3.60 3.45
N PHE A 144 -6.97 4.39 4.40
CA PHE A 144 -7.41 3.94 5.72
C PHE A 144 -8.93 3.76 5.75
N GLY A 145 -9.38 2.66 6.35
CA GLY A 145 -10.79 2.38 6.60
C GLY A 145 -11.24 2.89 7.97
N SER A 146 -12.46 2.48 8.34
CA SER A 146 -13.09 2.82 9.60
C SER A 146 -12.48 2.12 10.81
N GLY A 147 -11.60 1.13 10.62
CA GLY A 147 -11.13 0.26 11.70
C GLY A 147 -12.28 -0.51 12.37
N HIS A 148 -13.37 -0.75 11.64
CA HIS A 148 -14.63 -1.32 12.15
C HIS A 148 -15.37 -0.44 13.17
N VAL A 149 -14.94 0.81 13.36
CA VAL A 149 -15.61 1.77 14.23
C VAL A 149 -16.92 2.23 13.59
N VAL A 150 -18.01 2.06 14.33
CA VAL A 150 -19.35 2.50 13.91
C VAL A 150 -19.62 3.88 14.49
N GLU A 151 -19.37 4.05 15.78
CA GLU A 151 -19.77 5.22 16.53
C GLU A 151 -18.90 6.46 16.21
N TRP A 152 -19.50 7.63 16.36
CA TRP A 152 -18.80 8.90 16.44
C TRP A 152 -17.99 9.00 17.74
N SER A 153 -16.78 9.52 17.64
CA SER A 153 -15.96 9.94 18.78
C SER A 153 -15.36 11.32 18.52
N ARG A 154 -15.14 12.08 19.60
CA ARG A 154 -14.40 13.35 19.61
C ARG A 154 -12.88 13.13 19.55
N ASP A 155 -12.41 11.88 19.63
CA ASP A 155 -10.99 11.56 19.59
C ASP A 155 -10.36 11.94 18.23
N PRO A 156 -9.02 12.10 18.16
CA PRO A 156 -8.34 12.36 16.90
C PRO A 156 -8.54 11.24 15.85
N VAL A 157 -8.85 11.61 14.61
CA VAL A 157 -8.96 10.73 13.42
C VAL A 157 -7.76 9.79 13.33
N THR A 158 -6.57 10.35 13.51
CA THR A 158 -5.30 9.63 13.40
C THR A 158 -5.05 8.61 14.52
N GLU A 159 -5.84 8.63 15.59
CA GLU A 159 -5.76 7.66 16.70
C GLU A 159 -6.87 6.61 16.65
N GLN A 160 -8.00 6.94 16.03
CA GLN A 160 -9.14 6.03 15.89
C GLN A 160 -8.94 5.02 14.75
N TYR A 161 -8.45 5.49 13.60
CA TYR A 161 -8.47 4.70 12.36
C TYR A 161 -7.07 4.18 12.03
N LEU A 162 -6.73 3.01 12.55
CA LEU A 162 -5.38 2.42 12.47
C LEU A 162 -5.27 1.23 11.51
N TYR A 163 -6.29 0.99 10.68
CA TYR A 163 -6.29 -0.06 9.68
C TYR A 163 -6.42 0.52 8.27
N ALA A 164 -5.65 -0.04 7.35
CA ALA A 164 -5.51 0.41 5.98
C ALA A 164 -5.53 -0.76 4.98
N ALA A 165 -5.82 -0.46 3.71
CA ALA A 165 -5.52 -1.37 2.59
C ALA A 165 -4.06 -1.82 2.65
N PRO A 166 -3.59 -2.94 2.10
CA PRO A 166 -2.16 -3.29 2.04
C PRO A 166 -1.34 -2.32 1.14
N ALA A 167 -0.03 -2.17 1.38
CA ALA A 167 0.82 -1.20 0.65
C ALA A 167 0.85 -1.46 -0.85
N ASN A 168 0.64 -2.72 -1.18
CA ASN A 168 0.74 -3.28 -2.50
C ASN A 168 -0.60 -3.20 -3.28
N TRP A 169 -1.66 -2.61 -2.68
CA TRP A 169 -2.99 -2.50 -3.26
C TRP A 169 -3.13 -1.34 -4.25
N ASN A 170 -3.06 -1.68 -5.54
CA ASN A 170 -2.96 -0.71 -6.63
C ASN A 170 -4.18 0.21 -6.85
N LYS A 171 -5.34 -0.07 -6.24
CA LYS A 171 -6.54 0.78 -6.36
C LYS A 171 -6.40 2.06 -5.52
N GLY A 172 -5.64 2.01 -4.43
CA GLY A 172 -5.37 3.15 -3.54
C GLY A 172 -4.20 4.06 -3.93
N TRP A 173 -3.43 3.76 -4.98
CA TRP A 173 -2.17 4.48 -5.31
C TRP A 173 -2.33 5.86 -5.95
N GLY A 174 -3.36 6.64 -5.61
CA GLY A 174 -3.33 8.07 -5.93
C GLY A 174 -2.15 8.76 -5.23
N VAL A 175 -1.78 9.96 -5.69
CA VAL A 175 -0.61 10.67 -5.16
C VAL A 175 -0.93 12.11 -4.79
N LYS A 176 -0.09 12.67 -3.93
CA LYS A 176 0.13 14.11 -3.72
C LYS A 176 1.61 14.41 -3.90
N THR A 177 1.96 15.61 -4.35
CA THR A 177 3.34 15.95 -4.67
C THR A 177 3.78 17.16 -3.85
N LEU A 178 4.80 16.98 -3.01
CA LEU A 178 5.53 18.08 -2.38
C LEU A 178 6.60 18.52 -3.36
N PHE A 179 6.67 19.79 -3.74
CA PHE A 179 7.57 20.21 -4.81
C PHE A 179 8.00 21.67 -4.68
N LYS A 180 9.13 22.00 -5.31
CA LYS A 180 9.62 23.37 -5.44
C LYS A 180 8.74 24.13 -6.42
N PHE A 181 7.91 25.04 -5.92
CA PHE A 181 6.99 25.79 -6.76
C PHE A 181 7.68 27.02 -7.33
N ASP A 182 7.64 27.13 -8.65
CA ASP A 182 8.04 28.32 -9.37
C ASP A 182 6.85 28.73 -10.25
N PRO A 183 6.24 29.91 -9.99
CA PRO A 183 5.07 30.35 -10.72
C PRO A 183 5.37 30.60 -12.19
N GLU A 184 6.62 30.70 -12.66
CA GLU A 184 6.96 30.79 -14.08
C GLU A 184 6.74 29.45 -14.78
N TYR A 185 7.26 28.36 -14.20
CA TYR A 185 7.30 27.04 -14.84
C TYR A 185 6.08 26.15 -14.55
N TRP A 186 5.47 26.29 -13.37
CA TRP A 186 4.47 25.35 -12.89
C TRP A 186 3.04 25.90 -12.89
N LYS A 187 2.09 24.98 -13.09
CA LYS A 187 0.67 25.18 -12.78
C LYS A 187 0.28 24.24 -11.65
N LEU A 188 -0.40 24.77 -10.62
CA LEU A 188 -0.86 23.96 -9.49
C LEU A 188 -1.90 22.93 -9.93
N GLY A 189 -1.86 21.77 -9.28
CA GLY A 189 -2.81 20.69 -9.47
C GLY A 189 -2.96 19.89 -8.18
N ILE A 190 -4.13 19.28 -7.98
CA ILE A 190 -4.42 18.57 -6.72
C ILE A 190 -3.50 17.39 -6.45
N HIS A 191 -3.15 16.61 -7.48
CA HIS A 191 -2.30 15.41 -7.32
C HIS A 191 -0.84 15.70 -7.60
N ARG A 192 -0.60 16.55 -8.60
CA ARG A 192 0.73 16.97 -9.04
C ARG A 192 0.62 18.32 -9.76
N PRO A 193 1.66 19.15 -9.73
CA PRO A 193 1.78 20.27 -10.66
C PRO A 193 1.97 19.78 -12.11
N SER A 194 1.61 20.63 -13.06
CA SER A 194 1.92 20.42 -14.48
C SER A 194 2.84 21.54 -14.99
N ILE A 195 3.83 21.19 -15.80
CA ILE A 195 4.67 22.16 -16.51
C ILE A 195 3.77 23.01 -17.42
N LYS A 196 3.94 24.33 -17.42
CA LYS A 196 3.20 25.19 -18.35
C LYS A 196 3.60 24.91 -19.79
N ASN A 197 2.63 24.97 -20.70
CA ASN A 197 2.82 24.61 -22.11
C ASN A 197 4.04 25.29 -22.76
N LYS A 198 4.29 26.58 -22.47
CA LYS A 198 5.42 27.34 -23.02
C LYS A 198 6.81 26.80 -22.63
N HIS A 199 6.91 25.99 -21.57
CA HIS A 199 8.17 25.41 -21.12
C HIS A 199 8.32 23.92 -21.48
N LEU A 200 7.29 23.28 -22.06
CA LEU A 200 7.33 21.85 -22.40
C LEU A 200 8.42 21.53 -23.42
N GLU A 201 8.68 22.43 -24.36
CA GLU A 201 9.68 22.26 -25.44
C GLU A 201 11.00 22.99 -25.15
N THR A 202 11.22 23.39 -23.90
CA THR A 202 12.48 24.05 -23.46
C THR A 202 13.42 23.05 -22.78
N GLY A 203 14.56 23.50 -22.26
CA GLY A 203 15.44 22.68 -21.42
C GLY A 203 14.92 22.44 -20.00
N PHE A 204 13.86 23.15 -19.57
CA PHE A 204 13.33 23.04 -18.21
C PHE A 204 12.89 21.62 -17.81
N PRO A 205 12.14 20.84 -18.63
CA PRO A 205 11.74 19.50 -18.23
C PRO A 205 12.93 18.59 -17.90
N ASP A 206 14.08 18.77 -18.54
CA ASP A 206 15.28 17.97 -18.29
C ASP A 206 15.96 18.30 -16.95
N THR A 207 15.66 19.47 -16.36
CA THR A 207 16.16 19.83 -15.03
C THR A 207 15.29 19.26 -13.90
N VAL A 208 14.11 18.74 -14.21
CA VAL A 208 13.11 18.30 -13.22
C VAL A 208 13.41 16.88 -12.72
N LYS A 209 13.81 16.77 -11.44
CA LYS A 209 14.11 15.51 -10.74
C LYS A 209 13.05 15.22 -9.68
N TRP A 210 12.31 14.13 -9.85
CA TRP A 210 11.25 13.73 -8.91
C TRP A 210 11.62 12.40 -8.24
N LEU A 211 11.37 12.31 -6.94
CA LEU A 211 11.50 11.10 -6.14
C LEU A 211 10.11 10.54 -5.79
N ASN A 212 10.00 9.25 -5.53
CA ASN A 212 8.80 8.66 -4.93
C ASN A 212 8.86 8.77 -3.40
N GLY A 213 7.81 8.31 -2.72
CA GLY A 213 7.73 8.25 -1.25
C GLY A 213 8.72 7.30 -0.58
N SER A 214 9.72 6.75 -1.30
CA SER A 214 10.88 6.01 -0.76
C SER A 214 12.22 6.65 -1.12
N GLY A 215 12.22 7.89 -1.63
CA GLY A 215 13.43 8.57 -2.08
C GLY A 215 14.03 8.00 -3.37
N LYS A 216 13.33 7.09 -4.07
CA LYS A 216 13.79 6.50 -5.33
C LYS A 216 13.36 7.38 -6.51
N PRO A 217 14.18 7.54 -7.56
CA PRO A 217 13.80 8.33 -8.73
C PRO A 217 12.49 7.86 -9.37
N MET A 218 11.61 8.81 -9.71
CA MET A 218 10.39 8.57 -10.48
C MET A 218 10.71 8.35 -11.96
N GLU A 219 9.87 7.60 -12.67
CA GLU A 219 9.99 7.50 -14.13
C GLU A 219 9.70 8.84 -14.82
N GLU A 220 10.51 9.17 -15.84
CA GLU A 220 10.47 10.43 -16.61
C GLU A 220 9.08 10.87 -17.09
N TYR A 221 8.18 9.93 -17.40
CA TYR A 221 6.84 10.29 -17.88
C TYR A 221 6.01 11.02 -16.82
N PHE A 222 6.32 10.86 -15.54
CA PHE A 222 5.44 11.29 -14.45
C PHE A 222 5.34 12.81 -14.32
N LYS A 223 6.43 13.54 -14.64
CA LYS A 223 6.44 15.02 -14.66
C LYS A 223 5.46 15.59 -15.70
N PHE A 224 5.14 14.81 -16.73
CA PHE A 224 4.19 15.20 -17.78
C PHE A 224 2.77 14.69 -17.54
N ARG A 225 2.61 13.47 -17.04
CA ARG A 225 1.30 12.82 -16.90
C ARG A 225 1.21 11.81 -15.76
N GLY A 226 -0.03 11.51 -15.38
CA GLY A 226 -0.33 10.56 -14.31
C GLY A 226 -0.88 11.26 -13.07
N TRP A 227 -1.58 10.50 -12.26
CA TRP A 227 -2.06 10.91 -10.93
C TRP A 227 -1.93 9.76 -9.91
N ARG A 228 -1.26 8.68 -10.32
CA ARG A 228 -1.11 7.45 -9.54
C ARG A 228 0.29 6.89 -9.68
N SER A 229 0.77 6.28 -8.61
CA SER A 229 1.92 5.39 -8.65
C SER A 229 1.58 4.10 -9.42
N ILE A 230 2.62 3.42 -9.91
CA ILE A 230 2.54 2.10 -10.53
C ILE A 230 3.46 1.14 -9.77
N ARG A 231 3.39 -0.17 -10.07
CA ARG A 231 4.21 -1.20 -9.38
C ARG A 231 5.70 -0.83 -9.26
N ARG A 232 6.26 -0.16 -10.27
CA ARG A 232 7.68 0.22 -10.30
C ARG A 232 8.01 1.54 -9.60
N THR A 233 7.01 2.38 -9.31
CA THR A 233 7.21 3.71 -8.72
C THR A 233 6.54 3.89 -7.37
N VAL A 234 5.70 2.94 -6.94
CA VAL A 234 5.14 2.92 -5.58
C VAL A 234 6.27 2.89 -4.56
N GLY A 235 6.10 3.63 -3.46
CA GLY A 235 7.11 3.71 -2.42
C GLY A 235 6.56 4.41 -1.19
N TYR A 236 6.86 3.84 -0.02
CA TYR A 236 6.41 4.31 1.29
C TYR A 236 7.54 4.38 2.34
N GLU A 237 8.80 4.08 2.00
CA GLU A 237 9.93 4.07 2.96
C GLU A 237 10.20 5.43 3.62
N TRP A 238 10.01 6.54 2.90
CA TRP A 238 10.22 7.90 3.41
C TRP A 238 8.93 8.58 3.84
N ALA A 239 7.87 8.47 3.05
CA ALA A 239 6.61 9.15 3.32
C ALA A 239 5.42 8.44 2.69
N GLN A 240 4.28 8.57 3.37
CA GLN A 240 2.98 8.17 2.88
C GLN A 240 1.94 9.25 3.19
N MET A 241 0.89 9.31 2.38
CA MET A 241 -0.24 10.19 2.64
C MET A 241 -1.40 9.34 3.15
N ASN A 242 -1.67 9.39 4.45
CA ASN A 242 -2.80 8.65 5.03
C ASN A 242 -4.10 9.28 4.58
N HIS A 243 -4.95 8.52 3.89
CA HIS A 243 -6.22 9.00 3.36
C HIS A 243 -7.40 8.41 4.14
N TYR A 244 -8.06 9.24 4.94
CA TYR A 244 -9.19 8.89 5.82
C TYR A 244 -10.54 9.29 5.20
N ALA A 245 -10.82 8.74 4.02
CA ALA A 245 -11.97 9.14 3.21
C ALA A 245 -13.34 8.84 3.84
N VAL A 246 -13.41 7.80 4.68
CA VAL A 246 -14.68 7.30 5.24
C VAL A 246 -14.83 7.50 6.74
N LYS A 247 -13.76 7.31 7.55
CA LYS A 247 -13.82 7.37 9.03
C LYS A 247 -14.87 6.38 9.57
N SER A 248 -15.47 6.64 10.74
CA SER A 248 -16.54 5.79 11.29
C SER A 248 -17.85 5.87 10.49
N VAL A 249 -18.76 4.92 10.73
CA VAL A 249 -20.08 4.90 10.07
C VAL A 249 -20.88 6.17 10.37
N ASP A 250 -20.88 6.62 11.62
CA ASP A 250 -21.52 7.89 12.00
C ASP A 250 -20.88 9.09 11.30
N ALA A 251 -19.54 9.19 11.28
CA ALA A 251 -18.84 10.28 10.59
C ALA A 251 -19.19 10.32 9.10
N TYR A 252 -19.31 9.16 8.47
CA TYR A 252 -19.75 9.03 7.08
C TYR A 252 -21.22 9.43 6.89
N ALA A 253 -22.10 9.12 7.85
CA ALA A 253 -23.49 9.55 7.86
C ALA A 253 -23.60 11.07 7.81
N VAL A 254 -22.84 11.78 8.65
CA VAL A 254 -22.80 13.25 8.69
C VAL A 254 -22.44 13.80 7.31
N ARG A 255 -21.43 13.22 6.65
CA ARG A 255 -21.01 13.64 5.30
C ARG A 255 -22.08 13.35 4.23
N LYS A 256 -22.71 12.17 4.29
CA LYS A 256 -23.65 11.69 3.27
C LYS A 256 -25.01 12.39 3.36
N LEU A 257 -25.53 12.56 4.58
CA LEU A 257 -26.89 13.05 4.86
C LEU A 257 -26.96 14.59 4.94
N ARG A 258 -25.82 15.29 5.00
CA ARG A 258 -25.72 16.76 4.91
C ARG A 258 -26.26 17.35 3.60
N GLY A 259 -26.35 16.55 2.53
CA GLY A 259 -26.67 17.03 1.19
C GLY A 259 -25.40 17.35 0.38
N ASN A 260 -25.42 17.02 -0.90
CA ASN A 260 -24.21 16.86 -1.71
C ASN A 260 -23.76 18.15 -2.42
N VAL A 261 -22.70 18.77 -1.91
CA VAL A 261 -22.10 20.02 -2.43
C VAL A 261 -21.50 19.86 -3.84
N ASN A 262 -21.32 18.63 -4.35
CA ASN A 262 -20.71 18.38 -5.65
C ASN A 262 -21.72 18.13 -6.80
N ASN A 263 -23.03 18.33 -6.61
CA ASN A 263 -24.06 18.06 -7.62
C ASN A 263 -23.98 16.66 -8.25
N LYS A 264 -23.44 15.67 -7.53
CA LYS A 264 -23.36 14.27 -7.96
C LYS A 264 -24.24 13.40 -7.08
N LYS A 265 -25.55 13.41 -7.32
CA LYS A 265 -26.49 12.44 -6.74
C LYS A 265 -25.80 11.05 -6.78
N ASP A 266 -25.64 10.42 -5.62
CA ASP A 266 -25.04 9.08 -5.45
C ASP A 266 -23.49 8.94 -5.32
N LYS A 267 -22.71 10.01 -5.08
CA LYS A 267 -21.25 9.86 -4.88
C LYS A 267 -20.85 8.97 -3.67
N TYR A 268 -21.54 9.11 -2.54
CA TYR A 268 -21.20 8.46 -1.27
C TYR A 268 -22.08 7.24 -1.02
N ASN A 269 -22.06 6.30 -1.96
CA ASN A 269 -22.85 5.07 -1.92
C ASN A 269 -22.04 3.88 -1.37
N SER A 270 -22.66 2.69 -1.35
CA SER A 270 -22.03 1.45 -0.88
C SER A 270 -20.80 1.05 -1.71
N ASP A 271 -20.77 1.32 -3.01
CA ASP A 271 -19.58 1.06 -3.85
C ASP A 271 -18.40 1.94 -3.43
N TYR A 272 -18.66 3.23 -3.13
CA TYR A 272 -17.62 4.13 -2.62
C TYR A 272 -17.11 3.67 -1.26
N TRP A 273 -18.01 3.28 -0.35
CA TRP A 273 -17.64 2.73 0.95
C TRP A 273 -16.82 1.45 0.80
N ALA A 274 -17.27 0.48 0.01
CA ALA A 274 -16.52 -0.73 -0.25
C ALA A 274 -15.14 -0.41 -0.83
N LEU A 275 -15.02 0.54 -1.75
CA LEU A 275 -13.71 0.91 -2.28
C LEU A 275 -12.80 1.55 -1.21
N GLN A 276 -13.31 2.46 -0.37
CA GLN A 276 -12.48 3.28 0.52
C GLN A 276 -12.32 2.71 1.93
N ASN A 277 -13.28 1.93 2.44
CA ASN A 277 -13.22 1.30 3.75
C ASN A 277 -12.33 0.05 3.70
N ARG A 278 -11.02 0.26 3.86
CA ARG A 278 -10.01 -0.80 3.77
C ARG A 278 -9.30 -0.99 5.10
N ASN A 279 -9.42 -2.19 5.68
CA ASN A 279 -9.03 -2.49 7.05
C ASN A 279 -8.08 -3.69 7.16
N GLU A 280 -7.41 -4.06 6.07
CA GLU A 280 -6.66 -5.32 5.97
C GLU A 280 -5.36 -5.31 6.79
N THR A 281 -4.68 -4.17 6.88
CA THR A 281 -3.35 -4.08 7.51
C THR A 281 -3.35 -3.01 8.58
N ARG A 282 -2.86 -3.34 9.76
CA ARG A 282 -2.66 -2.36 10.83
C ARG A 282 -1.48 -1.45 10.49
N ASP A 283 -1.65 -0.15 10.65
CA ASP A 283 -0.60 0.85 10.45
C ASP A 283 -0.69 1.91 11.56
N THR A 284 0.27 1.85 12.49
CA THR A 284 0.38 2.75 13.64
C THR A 284 1.39 3.86 13.41
N THR A 285 1.96 3.99 12.21
CA THR A 285 3.09 4.90 11.95
C THR A 285 2.72 6.36 12.22
N ILE A 286 1.46 6.73 11.97
CA ILE A 286 0.93 8.07 12.22
C ILE A 286 0.93 8.46 13.71
N LEU A 287 0.90 7.47 14.62
CA LEU A 287 0.87 7.71 16.07
C LEU A 287 2.14 8.39 16.58
N ARG A 288 3.22 8.40 15.80
CA ARG A 288 4.45 9.14 16.14
C ARG A 288 4.22 10.64 16.37
N TYR A 289 3.17 11.20 15.78
CA TYR A 289 2.81 12.61 15.95
C TYR A 289 1.85 12.87 17.10
N ARG A 290 1.36 11.83 17.79
CA ARG A 290 0.32 11.92 18.84
C ARG A 290 0.65 13.00 19.87
N GLU A 291 1.79 12.87 20.54
CA GLU A 291 2.16 13.76 21.64
C GLU A 291 2.31 15.22 21.17
N LYS A 292 3.05 15.44 20.06
CA LYS A 292 3.28 16.79 19.52
C LYS A 292 1.99 17.44 19.03
N ARG A 293 1.14 16.68 18.34
CA ARG A 293 -0.18 17.15 17.89
C ARG A 293 -1.08 17.49 19.08
N ALA A 294 -1.15 16.62 20.09
CA ALA A 294 -1.96 16.85 21.28
C ALA A 294 -1.51 18.11 22.03
N ALA A 295 -0.20 18.32 22.17
CA ALA A 295 0.35 19.53 22.77
C ALA A 295 -0.04 20.81 21.99
N ILE A 296 0.08 20.79 20.65
CA ILE A 296 -0.32 21.92 19.80
C ILE A 296 -1.83 22.17 19.91
N MET A 297 -2.64 21.11 19.86
CA MET A 297 -4.11 21.23 19.96
C MET A 297 -4.53 21.78 21.32
N ALA A 298 -3.91 21.33 22.41
CA ALA A 298 -4.15 21.86 23.74
C ALA A 298 -3.81 23.35 23.84
N GLU A 299 -2.73 23.79 23.20
CA GLU A 299 -2.34 25.21 23.14
C GLU A 299 -3.32 26.05 22.30
N LEU A 300 -3.74 25.55 21.13
CA LEU A 300 -4.78 26.20 20.30
C LEU A 300 -6.10 26.39 21.07
N LEU A 301 -6.49 25.40 21.86
CA LEU A 301 -7.72 25.43 22.67
C LEU A 301 -7.65 26.34 23.89
N LYS A 302 -6.50 26.97 24.18
CA LYS A 302 -6.43 28.07 25.16
C LYS A 302 -7.01 29.37 24.63
N ASP A 303 -7.06 29.55 23.31
CA ASP A 303 -7.77 30.70 22.74
C ASP A 303 -9.28 30.51 22.90
N PRO A 304 -9.98 31.44 23.57
CA PRO A 304 -11.40 31.27 23.88
C PRO A 304 -12.29 31.24 22.64
N VAL A 305 -11.87 31.84 21.52
CA VAL A 305 -12.63 31.82 20.27
C VAL A 305 -12.52 30.45 19.61
N LEU A 306 -11.30 29.94 19.43
CA LEU A 306 -11.08 28.59 18.89
C LEU A 306 -11.73 27.51 19.75
N ASN A 307 -11.58 27.60 21.08
CA ASN A 307 -12.19 26.66 22.02
C ASN A 307 -13.71 26.57 21.82
N ARG A 308 -14.40 27.72 21.89
CA ARG A 308 -15.86 27.79 21.70
C ARG A 308 -16.29 27.25 20.34
N LEU A 309 -15.61 27.65 19.27
CA LEU A 309 -15.94 27.18 17.92
C LEU A 309 -15.75 25.67 17.79
N HIS A 310 -14.67 25.12 18.35
CA HIS A 310 -14.36 23.70 18.25
C HIS A 310 -15.41 22.84 18.93
N PHE A 311 -15.73 23.14 20.20
CA PHE A 311 -16.74 22.38 20.92
C PHE A 311 -18.14 22.58 20.34
N ALA A 312 -18.48 23.77 19.83
CA ALA A 312 -19.74 23.98 19.12
C ALA A 312 -19.85 23.14 17.82
N ALA A 313 -18.73 22.93 17.10
CA ALA A 313 -18.71 22.05 15.93
C ALA A 313 -18.94 20.58 16.32
N LEU A 314 -18.32 20.11 17.40
CA LEU A 314 -18.50 18.75 17.92
C LEU A 314 -19.95 18.51 18.39
N GLU A 315 -20.50 19.44 19.17
CA GLU A 315 -21.90 19.39 19.63
C GLU A 315 -22.89 19.37 18.45
N ARG A 316 -22.60 20.13 17.39
CA ARG A 316 -23.43 20.13 16.17
C ARG A 316 -23.42 18.77 15.47
N VAL A 317 -22.27 18.10 15.40
CA VAL A 317 -22.17 16.75 14.84
C VAL A 317 -23.03 15.79 15.65
N GLU A 318 -22.92 15.82 16.98
CA GLU A 318 -23.67 14.95 17.88
C GLU A 318 -25.18 15.19 17.78
N ALA A 319 -25.61 16.45 17.74
CA ALA A 319 -27.01 16.80 17.56
C ALA A 319 -27.55 16.29 16.22
N LYS A 320 -26.80 16.47 15.12
CA LYS A 320 -27.17 15.95 13.80
C LYS A 320 -27.23 14.43 13.75
N LEU A 321 -26.30 13.75 14.41
CA LEU A 321 -26.32 12.29 14.51
C LEU A 321 -27.51 11.79 15.32
N ALA A 322 -27.87 12.47 16.41
CA ALA A 322 -29.07 12.16 17.18
C ALA A 322 -30.34 12.28 16.30
N GLU A 323 -30.44 13.31 15.47
CA GLU A 323 -31.52 13.44 14.49
C GLU A 323 -31.48 12.31 13.45
N TYR A 324 -30.30 12.03 12.86
CA TYR A 324 -30.17 11.06 11.79
C TYR A 324 -30.48 9.62 12.23
N ARG A 325 -30.04 9.23 13.43
CA ARG A 325 -30.23 7.86 13.94
C ARG A 325 -31.70 7.43 14.03
N GLU A 326 -32.61 8.38 14.25
CA GLU A 326 -34.04 8.13 14.27
C GLU A 326 -34.65 7.90 12.88
N THR A 327 -33.94 8.28 11.82
CA THR A 327 -34.44 8.17 10.43
C THR A 327 -34.21 6.79 9.83
N ASP A 328 -35.14 6.35 8.97
CA ASP A 328 -34.98 5.09 8.22
C ASP A 328 -33.82 5.17 7.22
N ALA A 329 -33.56 6.33 6.64
CA ALA A 329 -32.43 6.55 5.73
C ALA A 329 -31.07 6.25 6.39
N TYR A 330 -30.92 6.57 7.68
CA TYR A 330 -29.72 6.21 8.44
C TYR A 330 -29.63 4.70 8.65
N LYS A 331 -30.72 4.06 9.09
CA LYS A 331 -30.75 2.60 9.33
C LYS A 331 -30.44 1.81 8.05
N GLU A 332 -31.05 2.19 6.94
CA GLU A 332 -30.78 1.62 5.61
C GLU A 332 -29.33 1.83 5.19
N MET A 333 -28.78 3.03 5.44
CA MET A 333 -27.37 3.28 5.16
C MET A 333 -26.47 2.36 5.99
N VAL A 334 -26.66 2.30 7.32
CA VAL A 334 -25.84 1.45 8.20
C VAL A 334 -25.86 -0.01 7.72
N ALA A 335 -27.04 -0.55 7.43
CA ALA A 335 -27.18 -1.90 6.88
C ALA A 335 -26.44 -2.05 5.54
N GLY A 336 -26.61 -1.08 4.63
CA GLY A 336 -25.93 -1.08 3.32
C GLY A 336 -24.41 -0.95 3.42
N LEU A 337 -23.88 -0.23 4.41
CA LEU A 337 -22.44 -0.12 4.66
C LEU A 337 -21.89 -1.38 5.32
N ALA A 338 -22.67 -2.05 6.19
CA ALA A 338 -22.30 -3.33 6.75
C ALA A 338 -22.16 -4.40 5.65
N GLU A 339 -23.12 -4.49 4.72
CA GLU A 339 -23.00 -5.37 3.55
C GLU A 339 -21.83 -4.98 2.64
N ALA A 340 -21.63 -3.68 2.38
CA ALA A 340 -20.49 -3.20 1.59
C ALA A 340 -19.13 -3.55 2.23
N SER A 341 -19.06 -3.59 3.57
CA SER A 341 -17.85 -3.96 4.31
C SER A 341 -17.52 -5.44 4.21
N LYS A 342 -18.45 -6.29 3.76
CA LYS A 342 -18.22 -7.73 3.49
C LYS A 342 -17.58 -7.98 2.12
N ILE A 343 -17.46 -6.97 1.26
CA ILE A 343 -16.87 -7.13 -0.07
C ILE A 343 -15.35 -7.28 0.04
N PRO A 344 -14.77 -8.41 -0.41
CA PRO A 344 -13.33 -8.63 -0.38
C PRO A 344 -12.56 -7.61 -1.23
N ILE A 345 -11.32 -7.34 -0.83
CA ILE A 345 -10.44 -6.37 -1.51
C ILE A 345 -10.13 -6.72 -2.98
N THR A 346 -10.28 -7.99 -3.35
CA THR A 346 -10.13 -8.49 -4.72
C THR A 346 -11.31 -8.07 -5.61
N GLN A 347 -12.53 -7.97 -5.04
CA GLN A 347 -13.78 -7.75 -5.77
C GLN A 347 -14.17 -6.28 -5.92
N VAL A 348 -13.54 -5.37 -5.18
CA VAL A 348 -13.81 -3.93 -5.34
C VAL A 348 -13.28 -3.41 -6.68
N SER A 349 -14.03 -2.53 -7.34
CA SER A 349 -13.64 -1.95 -8.63
C SER A 349 -13.48 -0.44 -8.54
N ALA A 350 -12.31 0.06 -8.92
CA ALA A 350 -12.10 1.48 -9.15
C ALA A 350 -12.52 1.81 -10.58
N LYS A 351 -13.83 1.99 -10.84
CA LYS A 351 -14.31 2.42 -12.16
C LYS A 351 -13.73 3.80 -12.48
N PRO A 352 -13.00 3.98 -13.60
CA PRO A 352 -12.51 5.30 -13.97
C PRO A 352 -13.70 6.23 -14.28
N PRO A 353 -13.65 7.52 -13.89
CA PRO A 353 -14.76 8.46 -14.11
C PRO A 353 -15.18 8.63 -15.58
N LYS A 354 -14.29 8.29 -16.52
CA LYS A 354 -14.52 8.17 -17.96
C LYS A 354 -13.68 7.00 -18.50
N ALA A 355 -14.26 6.20 -19.40
CA ALA A 355 -13.50 5.21 -20.14
C ALA A 355 -12.36 5.91 -20.92
N ARG A 356 -11.16 5.34 -20.86
CA ARG A 356 -9.98 5.87 -21.54
C ARG A 356 -10.04 5.46 -23.01
N ASP A 357 -10.04 6.43 -23.92
CA ASP A 357 -9.83 6.22 -25.36
C ASP A 357 -8.32 6.22 -25.63
N PRO A 358 -7.71 5.07 -25.95
CA PRO A 358 -6.26 4.98 -26.16
C PRO A 358 -5.77 5.83 -27.34
N ALA A 359 -6.61 6.00 -28.38
CA ALA A 359 -6.28 6.79 -29.56
C ALA A 359 -6.29 8.30 -29.24
N LYS A 360 -7.29 8.77 -28.48
CA LYS A 360 -7.27 10.16 -27.96
C LYS A 360 -6.12 10.41 -26.99
N ILE A 361 -5.79 9.44 -26.12
CA ILE A 361 -4.65 9.58 -25.21
C ILE A 361 -3.34 9.68 -26.01
N ALA A 362 -3.16 8.87 -27.04
CA ALA A 362 -2.01 8.94 -27.93
C ALA A 362 -1.94 10.26 -28.70
N ALA A 363 -3.08 10.78 -29.19
CA ALA A 363 -3.17 12.07 -29.88
C ALA A 363 -2.96 13.29 -28.95
N LEU A 364 -3.18 13.13 -27.65
CA LEU A 364 -2.97 14.17 -26.63
C LEU A 364 -1.53 14.20 -26.09
N MET A 365 -0.67 13.24 -26.45
CA MET A 365 0.72 13.24 -26.01
C MET A 365 1.53 14.21 -26.86
N SER A 366 2.15 15.20 -26.22
CA SER A 366 3.12 16.07 -26.91
C SER A 366 4.31 15.26 -27.43
N ASP A 367 4.97 15.73 -28.48
CA ASP A 367 6.17 15.08 -29.05
C ASP A 367 7.27 14.89 -28.00
N VAL A 368 7.39 15.82 -27.06
CA VAL A 368 8.33 15.76 -25.94
C VAL A 368 8.02 14.57 -25.03
N GLU A 369 6.74 14.36 -24.68
CA GLU A 369 6.31 13.22 -23.87
C GLU A 369 6.56 11.90 -24.57
N ALA A 370 6.29 11.82 -25.87
CA ALA A 370 6.52 10.63 -26.68
C ALA A 370 8.02 10.29 -26.75
N LYS A 371 8.88 11.28 -26.97
CA LYS A 371 10.35 11.14 -26.98
C LYS A 371 10.88 10.67 -25.62
N ALA A 372 10.44 11.29 -24.52
CA ALA A 372 10.83 10.88 -23.16
C ALA A 372 10.40 9.45 -22.85
N GLY A 373 9.17 9.07 -23.21
CA GLY A 373 8.66 7.71 -23.06
C GLY A 373 9.44 6.68 -23.88
N LYS A 374 9.83 7.03 -25.11
CA LYS A 374 10.66 6.18 -25.99
C LYS A 374 12.07 5.99 -25.42
N LYS A 375 12.75 7.08 -25.03
CA LYS A 375 14.08 7.03 -24.39
C LYS A 375 14.07 6.17 -23.13
N ALA A 376 13.04 6.30 -22.28
CA ALA A 376 12.88 5.47 -21.09
C ALA A 376 12.63 3.99 -21.44
N LYS A 377 11.90 3.70 -22.53
CA LYS A 377 11.70 2.33 -23.00
C LYS A 377 12.99 1.72 -23.56
N GLU A 378 13.77 2.48 -24.33
CA GLU A 378 15.05 2.07 -24.91
C GLU A 378 16.10 1.83 -23.82
N LYS A 379 16.26 2.76 -22.86
CA LYS A 379 17.12 2.56 -21.70
C LYS A 379 16.77 1.28 -20.95
N ARG A 380 15.47 1.02 -20.71
CA ARG A 380 15.00 -0.22 -20.07
C ARG A 380 15.23 -1.48 -20.91
N ALA A 381 15.31 -1.37 -22.24
CA ALA A 381 15.64 -2.50 -23.10
C ALA A 381 17.13 -2.79 -23.00
N ALA A 382 17.97 -1.76 -23.09
CA ALA A 382 19.42 -1.85 -22.92
C ALA A 382 19.81 -2.35 -21.52
N ASP A 383 19.20 -1.83 -20.45
CA ASP A 383 19.45 -2.28 -19.08
C ASP A 383 19.07 -3.76 -18.91
N ARG A 384 18.02 -4.26 -19.59
CA ARG A 384 17.63 -5.68 -19.59
C ARG A 384 18.59 -6.55 -20.38
N GLU A 385 19.04 -6.08 -21.54
CA GLU A 385 19.99 -6.78 -22.41
C GLU A 385 21.38 -6.87 -21.76
N ALA A 386 21.78 -5.83 -21.02
CA ALA A 386 23.04 -5.78 -20.27
C ALA A 386 23.01 -6.55 -18.94
N GLY A 387 21.90 -7.21 -18.58
CA GLY A 387 21.74 -7.88 -17.28
C GLY A 387 21.81 -6.95 -16.06
N VAL A 388 21.72 -5.63 -16.27
CA VAL A 388 21.72 -4.59 -15.21
C VAL A 388 20.34 -4.50 -14.56
N LEU A 389 19.28 -4.70 -15.36
CA LEU A 389 17.99 -5.20 -14.89
C LEU A 389 18.04 -6.72 -14.95
N ASP A 390 18.94 -7.32 -14.17
CA ASP A 390 18.64 -8.63 -13.60
C ASP A 390 17.21 -8.51 -13.07
N ARG A 391 16.35 -9.51 -13.33
CA ARG A 391 15.08 -9.53 -12.60
C ARG A 391 15.52 -9.35 -11.16
N GLY A 392 15.09 -8.30 -10.46
CA GLY A 392 15.38 -8.18 -9.03
C GLY A 392 15.03 -9.52 -8.36
N PRO A 393 15.55 -9.82 -7.16
CA PRO A 393 15.16 -11.06 -6.45
C PRO A 393 13.66 -11.26 -6.66
N ALA A 394 13.26 -12.44 -7.17
CA ALA A 394 11.87 -12.70 -7.49
C ALA A 394 11.07 -12.25 -6.27
N GLU A 395 10.19 -11.24 -6.43
CA GLU A 395 9.56 -10.63 -5.27
C GLU A 395 8.91 -11.76 -4.46
N PRO A 396 9.19 -11.87 -3.14
CA PRO A 396 8.67 -12.96 -2.35
C PRO A 396 7.16 -13.07 -2.55
N LEU A 397 6.66 -14.27 -2.83
CA LEU A 397 5.23 -14.51 -3.06
C LEU A 397 4.37 -14.09 -1.86
N TYR A 398 4.98 -14.12 -0.67
CA TYR A 398 4.34 -13.83 0.60
C TYR A 398 4.87 -12.56 1.24
N ALA A 399 4.03 -11.90 2.02
CA ALA A 399 4.39 -10.74 2.82
C ALA A 399 5.49 -11.07 3.84
N PRO A 400 6.29 -10.07 4.28
CA PRO A 400 7.31 -10.26 5.30
C PRO A 400 6.74 -10.83 6.62
N PHE A 401 7.55 -11.59 7.34
CA PHE A 401 7.21 -12.11 8.66
C PHE A 401 7.27 -11.00 9.74
N PRO A 402 6.38 -11.00 10.75
CA PRO A 402 5.19 -11.85 10.86
C PRO A 402 3.99 -11.27 10.10
N ILE A 403 3.13 -12.14 9.56
CA ILE A 403 1.84 -11.74 8.99
C ILE A 403 0.82 -11.53 10.12
N ASP A 404 0.33 -10.30 10.28
CA ASP A 404 -0.75 -9.99 11.22
C ASP A 404 -2.12 -10.34 10.62
N ARG A 405 -2.74 -11.40 11.15
CA ARG A 405 -4.12 -11.82 10.82
C ARG A 405 -5.07 -11.67 12.01
N SER A 406 -4.72 -10.86 13.02
CA SER A 406 -5.48 -10.71 14.26
C SER A 406 -6.88 -10.13 14.09
N VAL A 407 -7.11 -9.39 12.99
CA VAL A 407 -8.42 -8.85 12.63
C VAL A 407 -9.09 -9.72 11.57
N GLU A 408 -10.33 -10.08 11.82
CA GLU A 408 -11.17 -10.74 10.82
C GLU A 408 -11.55 -9.76 9.70
N ILE A 409 -11.26 -10.17 8.46
CA ILE A 409 -11.60 -9.42 7.26
C ILE A 409 -12.27 -10.35 6.26
N PRO A 410 -13.06 -9.80 5.31
CA PRO A 410 -13.61 -10.62 4.24
C PRO A 410 -12.50 -11.11 3.30
N ILE A 411 -12.37 -12.43 3.18
CA ILE A 411 -11.41 -13.11 2.32
C ILE A 411 -12.18 -13.94 1.30
N GLU A 412 -11.84 -13.76 0.04
CA GLU A 412 -12.38 -14.58 -1.04
C GLU A 412 -11.74 -15.97 -1.04
N ARG A 413 -12.57 -17.02 -1.22
CA ARG A 413 -12.10 -18.40 -1.40
C ARG A 413 -12.18 -18.77 -2.87
N VAL A 414 -11.02 -19.02 -3.48
CA VAL A 414 -10.94 -19.30 -4.93
C VAL A 414 -10.25 -20.63 -5.16
N ALA A 415 -10.89 -21.47 -5.97
CA ALA A 415 -10.28 -22.69 -6.48
C ALA A 415 -9.12 -22.33 -7.44
N ASN A 416 -7.91 -22.67 -7.02
CA ASN A 416 -6.71 -22.63 -7.84
C ASN A 416 -6.38 -24.08 -8.19
N HIS A 417 -6.52 -24.41 -9.48
CA HIS A 417 -6.64 -25.81 -9.89
C HIS A 417 -7.81 -26.48 -9.14
N ASP A 418 -7.56 -27.55 -8.39
CA ASP A 418 -8.52 -28.26 -7.54
C ASP A 418 -8.35 -27.93 -6.06
N VAL A 419 -7.48 -26.99 -5.69
CA VAL A 419 -7.26 -26.57 -4.29
C VAL A 419 -7.93 -25.23 -4.03
N VAL A 420 -8.78 -25.17 -3.02
CA VAL A 420 -9.42 -23.92 -2.57
C VAL A 420 -8.42 -23.15 -1.72
N LEU A 421 -8.13 -21.89 -2.07
CA LEU A 421 -7.18 -21.02 -1.36
C LEU A 421 -7.87 -19.77 -0.78
N PRO A 422 -7.44 -19.28 0.39
CA PRO A 422 -7.69 -17.91 0.83
C PRO A 422 -6.93 -16.93 -0.07
N VAL A 423 -7.65 -15.99 -0.68
CA VAL A 423 -7.04 -14.88 -1.42
C VAL A 423 -6.84 -13.70 -0.47
N ASP A 424 -5.86 -13.83 0.42
CA ASP A 424 -5.59 -12.88 1.51
C ASP A 424 -4.46 -11.90 1.13
N ALA A 425 -4.81 -10.62 1.01
CA ALA A 425 -3.89 -9.54 0.63
C ALA A 425 -2.88 -9.16 1.71
N ARG A 426 -3.05 -9.67 2.94
CA ARG A 426 -2.06 -9.58 4.02
C ARG A 426 -0.97 -10.63 3.87
N VAL A 427 -1.30 -11.75 3.22
CA VAL A 427 -0.42 -12.91 3.05
C VAL A 427 0.33 -12.82 1.73
N MET A 428 -0.35 -12.48 0.64
CA MET A 428 0.20 -12.54 -0.71
C MET A 428 0.72 -11.18 -1.21
N ASN A 429 1.80 -11.20 -1.98
CA ASN A 429 2.19 -10.04 -2.78
C ASN A 429 1.14 -9.77 -3.90
N PRO A 430 1.17 -8.62 -4.60
CA PRO A 430 0.13 -8.29 -5.59
C PRO A 430 -0.01 -9.29 -6.73
N ASP A 431 1.10 -9.85 -7.20
CA ASP A 431 1.13 -10.75 -8.34
C ASP A 431 0.57 -12.12 -7.95
N ALA A 432 0.97 -12.62 -6.78
CA ALA A 432 0.43 -13.81 -6.14
C ALA A 432 -1.07 -13.66 -5.85
N LEU A 433 -1.49 -12.51 -5.28
CA LEU A 433 -2.88 -12.22 -4.96
C LEU A 433 -3.75 -12.16 -6.24
N GLU A 434 -3.28 -11.46 -7.28
CA GLU A 434 -3.97 -11.38 -8.57
C GLU A 434 -4.06 -12.75 -9.25
N ALA A 435 -2.98 -13.53 -9.20
CA ALA A 435 -2.98 -14.90 -9.72
C ALA A 435 -3.97 -15.80 -8.94
N ALA A 436 -3.97 -15.73 -7.60
CA ALA A 436 -4.86 -16.50 -6.74
C ALA A 436 -6.32 -16.13 -6.94
N ALA A 437 -6.64 -14.83 -7.02
CA ALA A 437 -7.97 -14.33 -7.34
C ALA A 437 -8.47 -14.83 -8.71
N ALA A 438 -7.54 -15.00 -9.67
CA ALA A 438 -7.85 -15.48 -11.02
C ALA A 438 -7.87 -17.02 -11.16
N GLY A 439 -7.67 -17.78 -10.07
CA GLY A 439 -7.57 -19.25 -10.10
C GLY A 439 -6.30 -19.75 -10.81
N LYS A 440 -5.23 -18.94 -10.80
CA LYS A 440 -3.98 -19.16 -11.54
C LYS A 440 -2.72 -19.15 -10.66
N PHE A 441 -2.87 -19.18 -9.33
CA PHE A 441 -1.74 -19.28 -8.39
C PHE A 441 -0.91 -20.53 -8.69
N ASP A 442 0.40 -20.35 -8.88
CA ASP A 442 1.37 -21.41 -9.25
C ASP A 442 0.87 -22.41 -10.30
N ARG A 443 0.03 -21.94 -11.25
CA ARG A 443 -0.69 -22.80 -12.20
C ARG A 443 0.22 -23.67 -13.05
N ARG A 444 1.42 -23.19 -13.37
CA ARG A 444 2.42 -23.97 -14.13
C ARG A 444 2.87 -25.16 -13.30
N ALA A 445 3.35 -24.93 -12.08
CA ALA A 445 3.82 -25.98 -11.17
C ALA A 445 2.71 -27.02 -10.93
N ALA A 446 1.50 -26.57 -10.56
CA ALA A 446 0.37 -27.46 -10.31
C ALA A 446 0.07 -28.37 -11.51
N ARG A 447 -0.03 -27.82 -12.74
CA ARG A 447 -0.33 -28.62 -13.94
C ARG A 447 0.66 -29.76 -14.19
N TRP A 448 1.92 -29.58 -13.81
CA TRP A 448 2.97 -30.55 -14.04
C TRP A 448 3.14 -31.56 -12.91
N ILE A 449 2.54 -31.34 -11.73
CA ILE A 449 2.63 -32.27 -10.59
C ILE A 449 2.32 -33.73 -10.97
N PRO A 450 1.24 -34.04 -11.74
CA PRO A 450 0.96 -35.42 -12.16
C PRO A 450 2.07 -36.08 -13.01
N ARG A 451 2.98 -35.31 -13.60
CA ARG A 451 4.13 -35.82 -14.38
C ARG A 451 5.44 -35.77 -13.60
N LEU A 452 5.56 -34.82 -12.67
CA LEU A 452 6.77 -34.64 -11.86
C LEU A 452 6.86 -35.68 -10.75
N ILE A 453 5.74 -36.04 -10.13
CA ILE A 453 5.68 -37.09 -9.10
C ILE A 453 5.44 -38.44 -9.80
N PRO A 454 6.30 -39.45 -9.61
CA PRO A 454 6.07 -40.78 -10.18
C PRO A 454 4.79 -41.42 -9.61
N GLU A 455 4.07 -42.19 -10.43
CA GLU A 455 2.78 -42.81 -10.04
C GLU A 455 2.90 -43.77 -8.84
N ASP A 456 4.04 -44.43 -8.70
CA ASP A 456 4.36 -45.36 -7.62
C ASP A 456 5.03 -44.68 -6.41
N ALA A 457 5.04 -43.35 -6.36
CA ALA A 457 5.56 -42.63 -5.21
C ALA A 457 4.80 -42.99 -3.93
N ARG A 458 5.53 -43.10 -2.82
CA ARG A 458 4.98 -43.48 -1.51
C ARG A 458 5.02 -42.30 -0.55
N ALA A 459 6.12 -41.55 -0.56
CA ALA A 459 6.37 -40.45 0.34
C ALA A 459 7.08 -39.29 -0.39
N VAL A 460 6.49 -38.10 -0.28
CA VAL A 460 7.04 -36.84 -0.79
C VAL A 460 7.43 -35.95 0.39
N LEU A 461 8.68 -35.50 0.43
CA LEU A 461 9.09 -34.38 1.28
C LEU A 461 9.14 -33.12 0.43
N ASN A 462 8.33 -32.12 0.78
CA ASN A 462 8.32 -30.82 0.12
C ASN A 462 8.95 -29.76 1.04
N LEU A 463 10.10 -29.21 0.67
CA LEU A 463 10.73 -28.09 1.37
C LEU A 463 10.24 -26.75 0.82
N GLY A 464 9.96 -25.77 1.68
CA GLY A 464 9.41 -24.47 1.28
C GLY A 464 7.95 -24.54 0.82
N SER A 465 7.06 -25.04 1.68
CA SER A 465 5.65 -25.27 1.34
C SER A 465 4.80 -24.01 1.22
N GLY A 466 5.26 -22.86 1.73
CA GLY A 466 4.48 -21.63 1.73
C GLY A 466 3.12 -21.84 2.39
N ILE A 467 2.03 -21.44 1.71
CA ILE A 467 0.66 -21.62 2.19
C ILE A 467 0.08 -23.04 1.95
N GLY A 468 0.91 -24.03 1.61
CA GLY A 468 0.48 -25.43 1.48
C GLY A 468 -0.22 -25.79 0.16
N PHE A 469 -0.23 -24.89 -0.84
CA PHE A 469 -0.92 -25.13 -2.12
C PHE A 469 -0.45 -26.40 -2.85
N ILE A 470 0.85 -26.53 -3.11
CA ILE A 470 1.41 -27.68 -3.85
C ILE A 470 1.29 -28.99 -3.05
N PRO A 471 1.64 -29.04 -1.75
CA PRO A 471 1.41 -30.25 -0.95
C PRO A 471 -0.02 -30.78 -0.98
N VAL A 472 -1.02 -29.91 -0.79
CA VAL A 472 -2.44 -30.30 -0.87
C VAL A 472 -2.79 -30.79 -2.28
N HIS A 473 -2.28 -30.13 -3.32
CA HIS A 473 -2.49 -30.57 -4.70
C HIS A 473 -1.87 -31.95 -5.00
N ILE A 474 -0.70 -32.27 -4.43
CA ILE A 474 -0.09 -33.60 -4.52
C ILE A 474 -1.01 -34.64 -3.87
N CYS A 475 -1.49 -34.41 -2.65
CA CYS A 475 -2.39 -35.35 -1.97
C CYS A 475 -3.72 -35.58 -2.71
N LYS A 476 -4.23 -34.57 -3.42
CA LYS A 476 -5.42 -34.71 -4.29
C LYS A 476 -5.12 -35.50 -5.56
N SER A 477 -3.94 -35.30 -6.15
CA SER A 477 -3.52 -35.97 -7.38
C SER A 477 -3.13 -37.43 -7.15
N PHE A 478 -2.60 -37.76 -5.97
CA PHE A 478 -2.06 -39.08 -5.61
C PHE A 478 -2.67 -39.58 -4.30
N PRO A 479 -3.78 -40.34 -4.35
CA PRO A 479 -4.54 -40.72 -3.16
C PRO A 479 -3.76 -41.55 -2.12
N THR A 480 -2.68 -42.22 -2.50
CA THR A 480 -1.91 -43.10 -1.60
C THR A 480 -0.60 -42.49 -1.12
N VAL A 481 -0.19 -41.32 -1.63
CA VAL A 481 1.08 -40.69 -1.27
C VAL A 481 0.96 -40.00 0.08
N ALA A 482 1.94 -40.25 0.96
CA ALA A 482 2.18 -39.43 2.13
C ALA A 482 3.02 -38.20 1.75
N VAL A 483 2.62 -37.02 2.18
CA VAL A 483 3.29 -35.75 1.93
C VAL A 483 3.67 -35.12 3.26
N ARG A 484 4.96 -34.84 3.44
CA ARG A 484 5.44 -33.95 4.50
C ARG A 484 5.80 -32.61 3.90
N ALA A 485 5.08 -31.58 4.31
CA ALA A 485 5.17 -30.21 3.83
C ALA A 485 5.92 -29.37 4.87
N GLN A 486 7.18 -29.05 4.58
CA GLN A 486 8.01 -28.25 5.47
C GLN A 486 7.98 -26.78 5.08
N GLU A 487 7.82 -25.90 6.06
CA GLU A 487 7.92 -24.45 5.91
C GLU A 487 8.52 -23.85 7.19
N SER A 488 9.56 -23.01 7.07
CA SER A 488 10.26 -22.45 8.22
C SER A 488 9.50 -21.32 8.91
N ARG A 489 8.54 -20.73 8.19
CA ARG A 489 7.69 -19.64 8.67
C ARG A 489 6.44 -20.17 9.36
N ALA A 490 6.40 -20.05 10.70
CA ALA A 490 5.26 -20.48 11.50
C ALA A 490 3.93 -19.83 11.06
N ASP A 491 3.94 -18.55 10.66
CA ASP A 491 2.75 -17.84 10.17
C ASP A 491 2.20 -18.43 8.85
N LEU A 492 3.07 -18.90 7.95
CA LEU A 492 2.68 -19.61 6.73
C LEU A 492 2.22 -21.04 7.02
N CYS A 493 2.83 -21.72 7.99
CA CYS A 493 2.41 -23.05 8.43
C CYS A 493 0.98 -23.05 9.01
N GLU A 494 0.62 -22.02 9.78
CA GLU A 494 -0.76 -21.83 10.26
C GLU A 494 -1.74 -21.73 9.08
N ILE A 495 -1.41 -20.90 8.08
CA ILE A 495 -2.22 -20.77 6.86
C ILE A 495 -2.26 -22.10 6.09
N ALA A 496 -1.15 -22.82 5.98
CA ALA A 496 -1.09 -24.10 5.28
C ALA A 496 -1.98 -25.16 5.95
N ARG A 497 -2.06 -25.16 7.29
CA ARG A 497 -2.99 -26.03 8.04
C ARG A 497 -4.45 -25.66 7.77
N GLU A 498 -4.79 -24.38 7.71
CA GLU A 498 -6.13 -23.92 7.29
C GLU A 498 -6.46 -24.36 5.86
N VAL A 499 -5.53 -24.17 4.91
CA VAL A 499 -5.71 -24.62 3.51
C VAL A 499 -5.89 -26.14 3.46
N ALA A 500 -5.10 -26.91 4.19
CA ALA A 500 -5.26 -28.36 4.27
C ALA A 500 -6.64 -28.74 4.82
N GLN A 501 -7.07 -28.11 5.92
CA GLN A 501 -8.38 -28.35 6.53
C GLN A 501 -9.53 -28.07 5.56
N GLU A 502 -9.54 -26.90 4.91
CA GLU A 502 -10.58 -26.51 3.95
C GLU A 502 -10.65 -27.43 2.72
N ASN A 503 -9.55 -28.13 2.41
CA ASN A 503 -9.46 -29.04 1.29
C ASN A 503 -9.63 -30.52 1.67
N GLY A 504 -10.02 -30.81 2.91
CA GLY A 504 -10.33 -32.16 3.38
C GLY A 504 -9.14 -32.96 3.92
N PHE A 505 -8.02 -32.30 4.20
CA PHE A 505 -6.79 -32.92 4.75
C PHE A 505 -6.49 -32.47 6.19
N GLY A 506 -7.45 -31.84 6.87
CA GLY A 506 -7.32 -31.47 8.27
C GLY A 506 -7.26 -32.73 9.15
N GLY A 507 -6.10 -33.02 9.72
CA GLY A 507 -5.88 -34.24 10.51
C GLY A 507 -5.78 -35.52 9.68
N ASP A 508 -5.55 -35.42 8.37
CA ASP A 508 -5.24 -36.58 7.52
C ASP A 508 -3.76 -36.95 7.69
N ASP A 509 -3.47 -38.18 8.10
CA ASP A 509 -2.11 -38.69 8.31
C ASP A 509 -1.25 -38.64 7.04
N ARG A 510 -1.87 -38.55 5.85
CA ARG A 510 -1.15 -38.40 4.58
C ARG A 510 -0.59 -37.00 4.38
N LEU A 511 -1.02 -35.97 5.09
CA LEU A 511 -0.48 -34.61 4.95
C LEU A 511 -0.04 -34.07 6.30
N THR A 512 1.28 -34.01 6.51
CA THR A 512 1.87 -33.36 7.68
C THR A 512 2.42 -32.00 7.31
N ILE A 513 2.00 -30.93 8.01
CA ILE A 513 2.62 -29.60 7.93
C ILE A 513 3.66 -29.47 9.05
N ASP A 514 4.91 -29.28 8.67
CA ASP A 514 6.08 -29.27 9.55
C ASP A 514 6.70 -27.87 9.60
N ASP A 515 6.74 -27.25 10.78
CA ASP A 515 7.25 -25.89 11.00
C ASP A 515 8.71 -25.86 11.47
N ARG A 516 9.39 -27.00 11.47
CA ARG A 516 10.81 -27.06 11.85
C ARG A 516 11.64 -26.28 10.83
N ALA A 517 12.51 -25.41 11.34
CA ALA A 517 13.57 -24.82 10.54
C ALA A 517 14.48 -25.92 9.97
N LEU A 518 14.96 -25.73 8.75
CA LEU A 518 15.86 -26.69 8.10
C LEU A 518 17.22 -26.83 8.80
N PHE A 519 17.59 -25.80 9.57
CA PHE A 519 18.84 -25.70 10.30
C PHE A 519 18.55 -25.55 11.80
N ALA A 520 19.20 -26.38 12.62
CA ALA A 520 19.11 -26.31 14.07
C ALA A 520 19.92 -25.11 14.61
N SER A 521 19.53 -24.61 15.78
CA SER A 521 20.31 -23.59 16.48
C SER A 521 21.69 -24.15 16.85
N GLY A 522 22.75 -23.64 16.23
CA GLY A 522 24.13 -24.08 16.44
C GLY A 522 24.68 -25.01 15.36
N ASP A 523 23.91 -25.29 14.31
CA ASP A 523 24.42 -25.97 13.12
C ASP A 523 25.61 -25.17 12.51
N PRO A 524 26.76 -25.83 12.22
CA PRO A 524 27.76 -25.26 11.33
C PRO A 524 27.12 -24.83 10.00
N LYS A 525 27.67 -23.81 9.31
CA LYS A 525 27.09 -23.24 8.07
C LYS A 525 26.70 -24.26 6.97
N ALA A 526 27.30 -25.46 6.97
CA ALA A 526 27.04 -26.52 5.98
C ALA A 526 26.27 -27.74 6.55
N SER A 527 25.98 -27.77 7.85
CA SER A 527 25.25 -28.87 8.50
C SER A 527 23.77 -28.48 8.60
N ALA A 528 22.88 -29.29 8.04
CA ALA A 528 21.44 -29.12 8.19
C ALA A 528 20.90 -30.30 9.01
N SER A 529 21.24 -30.36 10.30
CA SER A 529 20.93 -31.53 11.15
C SER A 529 19.43 -31.73 11.31
N ALA A 530 18.66 -30.64 11.37
CA ALA A 530 17.20 -30.69 11.38
C ALA A 530 16.61 -31.21 10.06
N LEU A 531 17.15 -30.79 8.90
CA LEU A 531 16.78 -31.36 7.60
C LEU A 531 17.15 -32.85 7.49
N ALA A 532 18.31 -33.27 8.00
CA ALA A 532 18.71 -34.67 8.01
C ALA A 532 17.73 -35.53 8.84
N ALA A 533 17.34 -35.05 10.02
CA ALA A 533 16.32 -35.70 10.85
C ALA A 533 14.97 -35.76 10.12
N LEU A 534 14.57 -34.67 9.45
CA LEU A 534 13.34 -34.61 8.67
C LEU A 534 13.32 -35.64 7.53
N LEU A 535 14.43 -35.79 6.80
CA LEU A 535 14.58 -36.81 5.77
C LEU A 535 14.49 -38.23 6.33
N GLN A 536 15.13 -38.49 7.48
CA GLN A 536 15.08 -39.78 8.13
C GLN A 536 13.66 -40.14 8.60
N GLU A 537 12.95 -39.18 9.20
CA GLU A 537 11.59 -39.38 9.70
C GLU A 537 10.54 -39.48 8.58
N ALA A 538 10.69 -38.67 7.52
CA ALA A 538 9.77 -38.70 6.38
C ALA A 538 10.02 -39.88 5.45
N ALA A 539 11.25 -40.42 5.44
CA ALA A 539 11.73 -41.47 4.54
C ALA A 539 11.22 -41.30 3.09
N PRO A 540 11.41 -40.11 2.46
CA PRO A 540 10.78 -39.81 1.19
C PRO A 540 11.46 -40.55 0.05
N ASP A 541 10.67 -41.02 -0.92
CA ASP A 541 11.22 -41.46 -2.20
C ASP A 541 11.29 -40.30 -3.22
N VAL A 542 10.56 -39.21 -2.96
CA VAL A 542 10.63 -37.96 -3.75
C VAL A 542 10.92 -36.76 -2.86
N LEU A 543 11.96 -36.01 -3.18
CA LEU A 543 12.30 -34.73 -2.54
C LEU A 543 11.97 -33.57 -3.48
N ARG A 544 10.95 -32.78 -3.15
CA ARG A 544 10.63 -31.52 -3.87
C ARG A 544 11.19 -30.34 -3.08
N VAL A 545 11.93 -29.47 -3.77
CA VAL A 545 12.66 -28.35 -3.15
C VAL A 545 12.13 -27.03 -3.72
N ASP A 546 11.62 -26.20 -2.82
CA ASP A 546 11.23 -24.80 -3.07
C ASP A 546 11.87 -23.87 -2.04
N ASP A 547 12.94 -24.29 -1.36
CA ASP A 547 13.62 -23.53 -0.32
C ASP A 547 15.09 -23.33 -0.70
N GLU A 548 15.61 -22.12 -0.53
CA GLU A 548 16.99 -21.77 -0.91
C GLU A 548 18.05 -22.27 0.07
N GLY A 549 17.64 -22.82 1.22
CA GLY A 549 18.51 -23.43 2.20
C GLY A 549 19.22 -24.70 1.72
N LEU A 550 18.74 -25.36 0.66
CA LEU A 550 19.40 -26.54 0.11
C LEU A 550 20.57 -26.18 -0.81
N THR A 551 21.66 -25.68 -0.21
CA THR A 551 22.89 -25.29 -0.92
C THR A 551 23.72 -26.49 -1.38
N ALA A 552 24.72 -26.23 -2.22
CA ALA A 552 25.65 -27.27 -2.68
C ALA A 552 26.43 -27.89 -1.50
N GLU A 553 26.81 -27.08 -0.51
CA GLU A 553 27.51 -27.50 0.70
C GLU A 553 26.62 -28.37 1.59
N VAL A 554 25.36 -27.97 1.79
CA VAL A 554 24.40 -28.78 2.56
C VAL A 554 24.17 -30.11 1.85
N LEU A 555 23.97 -30.08 0.53
CA LEU A 555 23.82 -31.30 -0.26
C LEU A 555 25.03 -32.22 -0.08
N ALA A 556 26.26 -31.72 -0.18
CA ALA A 556 27.46 -32.56 -0.06
C ALA A 556 27.42 -33.47 1.18
N GLU A 557 27.05 -32.92 2.34
CA GLU A 557 26.99 -33.62 3.63
C GLU A 557 25.69 -34.43 3.85
N LEU A 558 24.60 -34.08 3.16
CA LEU A 558 23.29 -34.69 3.38
C LEU A 558 23.23 -36.12 2.82
N SER A 559 22.78 -37.08 3.64
CA SER A 559 22.38 -38.39 3.13
C SER A 559 21.01 -38.28 2.44
N LEU A 560 20.92 -38.85 1.25
CA LEU A 560 19.70 -38.92 0.44
C LEU A 560 19.28 -40.38 0.22
N ASP A 561 19.59 -41.26 1.17
CA ASP A 561 19.23 -42.68 1.10
C ASP A 561 17.72 -42.86 0.99
N GLY A 562 17.28 -43.69 0.04
CA GLY A 562 15.86 -43.89 -0.27
C GLY A 562 15.23 -42.85 -1.19
N VAL A 563 15.83 -41.66 -1.33
CA VAL A 563 15.35 -40.63 -2.27
C VAL A 563 15.73 -41.05 -3.69
N ARG A 564 14.75 -41.42 -4.51
CA ARG A 564 14.96 -41.79 -5.92
C ARG A 564 14.80 -40.62 -6.87
N ARG A 565 14.06 -39.56 -6.48
CA ARG A 565 13.84 -38.37 -7.31
C ARG A 565 14.01 -37.08 -6.52
N ILE A 566 14.70 -36.12 -7.11
CA ILE A 566 14.80 -34.73 -6.61
C ILE A 566 14.18 -33.79 -7.64
N ILE A 567 13.33 -32.87 -7.19
CA ILE A 567 12.67 -31.88 -8.03
C ILE A 567 13.01 -30.49 -7.49
N LEU A 568 13.81 -29.72 -8.23
CA LEU A 568 14.04 -28.30 -7.96
C LEU A 568 12.95 -27.48 -8.66
N SER A 569 12.11 -26.78 -7.90
CA SER A 569 11.03 -25.96 -8.45
C SER A 569 11.54 -24.77 -9.29
N ASP A 570 10.71 -24.25 -10.20
CA ASP A 570 10.97 -22.98 -10.91
C ASP A 570 11.22 -21.82 -9.92
N GLY A 571 10.52 -21.83 -8.78
CA GLY A 571 10.65 -20.84 -7.72
C GLY A 571 12.04 -20.81 -7.07
N VAL A 572 12.58 -21.97 -6.68
CA VAL A 572 13.91 -22.03 -6.05
C VAL A 572 15.02 -21.81 -7.07
N LEU A 573 14.87 -22.28 -8.31
CA LEU A 573 15.83 -22.01 -9.39
C LEU A 573 15.99 -20.51 -9.61
N ALA A 574 14.89 -19.75 -9.59
CA ALA A 574 14.92 -18.29 -9.67
C ALA A 574 15.62 -17.61 -8.48
N ARG A 575 15.68 -18.26 -7.30
CA ARG A 575 16.39 -17.77 -6.11
C ARG A 575 17.87 -18.16 -6.10
N TYR A 576 18.24 -19.36 -6.54
CA TYR A 576 19.64 -19.79 -6.61
C TYR A 576 20.50 -18.93 -7.52
N ARG A 577 19.95 -18.42 -8.65
CA ARG A 577 20.65 -17.52 -9.58
C ARG A 577 22.03 -18.08 -9.99
N LYS A 578 23.12 -17.46 -9.51
CA LYS A 578 24.51 -17.85 -9.81
C LYS A 578 24.95 -19.16 -9.15
N HIS A 579 24.24 -19.60 -8.10
CA HIS A 579 24.55 -20.83 -7.35
C HIS A 579 23.86 -22.07 -7.93
N GLU A 580 22.98 -21.91 -8.93
CA GLU A 580 22.24 -23.03 -9.51
C GLU A 580 23.19 -24.14 -10.02
N ALA A 581 24.25 -23.76 -10.72
CA ALA A 581 25.22 -24.70 -11.28
C ALA A 581 25.93 -25.53 -10.19
N GLU A 582 26.21 -24.92 -9.03
CA GLU A 582 26.88 -25.56 -7.89
C GLU A 582 25.94 -26.60 -7.25
N VAL A 583 24.68 -26.22 -7.00
CA VAL A 583 23.63 -27.11 -6.46
C VAL A 583 23.41 -28.32 -7.38
N VAL A 584 23.28 -28.07 -8.69
CA VAL A 584 23.08 -29.12 -9.69
C VAL A 584 24.28 -30.07 -9.72
N SER A 585 25.50 -29.54 -9.70
CA SER A 585 26.71 -30.35 -9.67
C SER A 585 26.78 -31.23 -8.43
N ALA A 586 26.35 -30.72 -7.27
CA ALA A 586 26.28 -31.49 -6.03
C ALA A 586 25.24 -32.64 -6.10
N ILE A 587 24.11 -32.43 -6.76
CA ILE A 587 23.10 -33.48 -7.01
C ILE A 587 23.67 -34.58 -7.92
N LEU A 588 24.29 -34.19 -9.04
CA LEU A 588 24.89 -35.14 -9.99
C LEU A 588 26.02 -35.96 -9.33
N ALA A 589 26.83 -35.34 -8.48
CA ALA A 589 27.90 -36.02 -7.74
C ALA A 589 27.39 -37.13 -6.81
N LYS A 590 26.10 -37.13 -6.45
CA LYS A 590 25.45 -38.19 -5.66
C LYS A 590 24.85 -39.33 -6.49
N GLY A 591 25.13 -39.35 -7.80
CA GLY A 591 24.67 -40.42 -8.69
C GLY A 591 23.25 -40.24 -9.21
N TYR A 592 22.76 -38.99 -9.25
CA TYR A 592 21.53 -38.68 -9.95
C TYR A 592 21.82 -38.27 -11.41
N VAL A 593 20.85 -38.52 -12.28
CA VAL A 593 20.84 -38.11 -13.69
C VAL A 593 19.69 -37.15 -13.91
N GLU A 594 19.93 -36.06 -14.62
CA GLU A 594 18.88 -35.10 -14.94
C GLU A 594 17.95 -35.62 -16.04
N ASP A 595 16.64 -35.56 -15.79
CA ASP A 595 15.60 -35.84 -16.78
C ASP A 595 15.31 -34.56 -17.60
N GLN A 596 15.84 -34.51 -18.81
CA GLN A 596 15.65 -33.39 -19.74
C GLN A 596 14.26 -33.37 -20.38
N GLU A 597 13.50 -34.48 -20.38
CA GLU A 597 12.15 -34.53 -20.96
C GLU A 597 11.16 -33.67 -20.16
N LEU A 598 11.43 -33.49 -18.86
CA LEU A 598 10.62 -32.68 -17.95
C LEU A 598 11.01 -31.20 -17.88
N ALA A 599 12.01 -30.75 -18.65
CA ALA A 599 12.47 -29.36 -18.65
C ALA A 599 11.35 -28.34 -18.98
N ALA A 600 10.35 -28.74 -19.79
CA ALA A 600 9.20 -27.90 -20.12
C ALA A 600 8.34 -27.50 -18.88
N SER A 601 8.45 -28.25 -17.79
CA SER A 601 7.79 -27.94 -16.52
C SER A 601 8.30 -26.66 -15.87
N GLY A 602 9.54 -26.24 -16.19
CA GLY A 602 10.25 -25.15 -15.50
C GLY A 602 10.97 -25.61 -14.23
N ALA A 603 10.74 -26.84 -13.78
CA ALA A 603 11.54 -27.49 -12.75
C ALA A 603 12.73 -28.22 -13.38
N ARG A 604 13.75 -28.51 -12.55
CA ARG A 604 14.81 -29.47 -12.88
C ARG A 604 14.58 -30.74 -12.09
N VAL A 605 14.56 -31.88 -12.78
CA VAL A 605 14.20 -33.18 -12.20
C VAL A 605 15.40 -34.11 -12.32
N PHE A 606 15.73 -34.79 -11.23
CA PHE A 606 16.89 -35.66 -11.13
C PHE A 606 16.47 -37.02 -10.59
N ASP A 607 16.77 -38.08 -11.33
CA ASP A 607 16.46 -39.45 -10.94
C ASP A 607 17.72 -40.22 -10.58
N ARG A 608 17.67 -41.02 -9.53
CA ARG A 608 18.78 -41.85 -9.09
C ARG A 608 18.92 -43.04 -10.04
N SER A 609 20.13 -43.21 -10.59
CA SER A 609 20.46 -44.28 -11.55
C SER A 609 20.33 -45.68 -10.96
#